data_AF-A0A9P6QLC5-F1
#
_entry.id   AF-A0A9P6QLC5-F1
#
_cell.length_a   1.000
_cell.length_b   1.000
_cell.length_c   1.000
_cell.angle_alpha   90.00
_cell.angle_beta   90.00
_cell.angle_gamma   90.00
#
_symmetry.space_group_name_H-M   'P 1'
#
loop_
_entity.id
_entity.type
_entity.pdbx_description
1 polymer ?
#
loop_
_entity_poly.entity_id
_entity_poly.type
_entity_poly.pdbx_seq_one_letter_code
_entity_poly.pdbx_strand_id
1 'polypeptide(L)'
;GANWAKQHHLTLGIEPTPQQIAALSASPVWLVNQRVKLPDGSEQTVLMPKLYLANRDASPVSLGGSLISANTIELHSDHPLKNAGTMISRGKMALTARNIDNQRGAI
;
A
#
# COMPACT_ATOMS: atom_id res chain seq x y z
N GLY A 1 -1.81 -16.06 7.72
CA GLY A 1 -0.81 -17.07 7.34
C GLY A 1 -1.46 -18.40 7.00
N ALA A 2 -1.72 -19.26 8.00
CA ALA A 2 -2.17 -20.64 7.78
C ALA A 2 -3.50 -20.80 7.00
N ASN A 3 -4.49 -19.93 7.24
CA ASN A 3 -5.77 -20.00 6.51
C ASN A 3 -5.62 -19.65 5.03
N TRP A 4 -4.76 -18.68 4.70
CA TRP A 4 -4.46 -18.30 3.32
C TRP A 4 -3.78 -19.45 2.57
N ALA A 5 -2.84 -20.14 3.21
CA ALA A 5 -2.16 -21.30 2.66
C ALA A 5 -3.12 -22.39 2.17
N LYS A 6 -4.11 -22.71 3.02
CA LYS A 6 -5.13 -23.71 2.71
C LYS A 6 -6.04 -23.27 1.56
N GLN A 7 -6.45 -22.01 1.55
CA GLN A 7 -7.33 -21.46 0.52
C GLN A 7 -6.66 -21.39 -0.86
N HIS A 8 -5.35 -21.16 -0.91
CA HIS A 8 -4.59 -21.00 -2.15
C HIS A 8 -3.69 -22.18 -2.50
N HIS A 9 -3.87 -23.33 -1.81
CA HIS A 9 -3.11 -24.56 -2.01
C HIS A 9 -1.59 -24.36 -1.99
N LEU A 10 -1.12 -23.55 -1.04
CA LEU A 10 0.30 -23.22 -0.93
C LEU A 10 1.04 -24.27 -0.12
N THR A 11 2.18 -24.67 -0.68
CA THR A 11 3.12 -25.58 -0.03
C THR A 11 4.15 -24.78 0.75
N LEU A 12 4.38 -25.14 2.01
CA LEU A 12 5.39 -24.53 2.86
C LEU A 12 6.77 -24.59 2.19
N GLY A 13 7.53 -23.50 2.26
CA GLY A 13 8.86 -23.43 1.66
C GLY A 13 8.88 -23.11 0.16
N ILE A 14 7.71 -23.05 -0.50
CA ILE A 14 7.59 -22.62 -1.90
C ILE A 14 7.14 -21.16 -1.96
N GLU A 15 7.81 -20.38 -2.81
CA GLU A 15 7.43 -19.00 -3.10
C GLU A 15 6.08 -18.97 -3.85
N PRO A 16 5.09 -18.19 -3.37
CA PRO A 16 3.83 -17.98 -4.06
C PRO A 16 4.03 -17.38 -5.46
N THR A 17 3.22 -17.79 -6.42
CA THR A 17 3.27 -17.23 -7.79
C THR A 17 2.74 -15.79 -7.82
N PRO A 18 3.11 -15.00 -8.84
CA PRO A 18 2.55 -13.64 -9.01
C PRO A 18 1.03 -13.62 -9.04
N GLN A 19 0.39 -14.63 -9.65
CA GLN A 19 -1.07 -14.76 -9.68
C GLN A 19 -1.66 -15.01 -8.29
N GLN A 20 -1.00 -15.82 -7.46
CA GLN A 20 -1.42 -16.07 -6.08
C GLN A 20 -1.25 -14.82 -5.20
N ILE A 21 -0.20 -14.02 -5.44
CA ILE A 21 0.01 -12.73 -4.76
C ILE A 21 -1.04 -11.71 -5.20
N ALA A 22 -1.36 -11.64 -6.49
CA ALA A 22 -2.36 -10.71 -7.00
C ALA A 22 -3.78 -10.99 -6.45
N ALA A 23 -4.09 -12.25 -6.13
CA ALA A 23 -5.38 -12.66 -5.57
C ALA A 23 -5.53 -12.39 -4.06
N LEU A 24 -4.56 -11.73 -3.41
CA LEU A 24 -4.51 -11.64 -1.96
C LEU A 24 -5.71 -10.95 -1.30
N SER A 25 -6.26 -11.68 -0.33
CA SER A 25 -7.19 -11.37 0.77
C SER A 25 -6.95 -10.11 1.61
N ALA A 26 -5.70 -10.02 1.99
CA ALA A 26 -5.12 -9.31 3.10
C ALA A 26 -3.64 -9.72 3.08
N SER A 27 -2.75 -8.93 3.64
CA SER A 27 -1.31 -9.18 3.60
C SER A 27 -0.89 -10.31 4.55
N PRO A 28 -0.56 -11.53 4.08
CA PRO A 28 -0.16 -12.63 4.95
C PRO A 28 1.37 -12.67 5.12
N VAL A 29 1.82 -13.12 6.29
CA VAL A 29 3.17 -13.65 6.47
C VAL A 29 3.20 -15.12 6.06
N TRP A 30 4.18 -15.51 5.25
CA TRP A 30 4.38 -16.85 4.71
C TRP A 30 5.84 -17.31 4.79
N LEU A 31 6.06 -18.62 4.96
CA LEU A 31 7.39 -19.20 5.09
C LEU A 31 7.90 -19.74 3.75
N VAL A 32 9.04 -19.23 3.30
CA VAL A 32 9.72 -19.64 2.06
C VAL A 32 11.12 -20.19 2.36
N ASN A 33 11.59 -21.12 1.52
CA ASN A 33 12.96 -21.64 1.63
C ASN A 33 13.94 -20.56 1.17
N GLN A 34 14.81 -20.13 2.08
CA GLN A 34 15.91 -19.22 1.78
C GLN A 34 17.23 -19.94 2.08
N ARG A 35 18.16 -19.85 1.14
CA ARG A 35 19.54 -20.24 1.38
C ARG A 35 20.25 -19.09 2.09
N VAL A 36 20.73 -19.34 3.29
CA VAL A 36 21.45 -18.38 4.12
C VAL A 36 22.88 -18.86 4.32
N LYS A 37 23.82 -17.91 4.29
CA LYS A 37 25.22 -18.17 4.61
C LYS A 37 25.44 -17.93 6.11
N LEU A 38 25.93 -18.93 6.80
CA LEU A 38 26.25 -18.89 8.22
C LEU A 38 27.59 -18.15 8.44
N PRO A 39 27.86 -17.64 9.66
CA PRO A 39 29.11 -16.94 9.97
C PRO A 39 30.37 -17.78 9.75
N ASP A 40 30.24 -19.11 9.82
CA ASP A 40 31.31 -20.08 9.54
C ASP A 40 31.56 -20.30 8.03
N GLY A 41 30.80 -19.64 7.16
CA GLY A 41 30.91 -19.73 5.71
C GLY A 41 30.09 -20.84 5.06
N SER A 42 29.46 -21.73 5.84
CA SER A 42 28.57 -22.76 5.33
C SER A 42 27.21 -22.20 4.89
N GLU A 43 26.47 -22.95 4.08
CA GLU A 43 25.12 -22.57 3.64
C GLU A 43 24.07 -23.52 4.21
N GLN A 44 22.97 -22.96 4.67
CA GLN A 44 21.81 -23.72 5.14
C GLN A 44 20.53 -23.22 4.47
N THR A 45 19.63 -24.14 4.13
CA THR A 45 18.27 -23.80 3.72
C THR A 45 17.40 -23.71 4.97
N VAL A 46 16.78 -22.55 5.18
CA VAL A 46 15.90 -22.28 6.31
C VAL A 46 14.57 -21.71 5.83
N LEU A 47 13.52 -21.92 6.61
CA LEU A 47 12.22 -21.29 6.39
C LEU A 47 12.24 -19.88 6.95
N MET A 48 12.11 -18.87 6.07
CA MET A 48 12.05 -17.46 6.49
C MET A 48 10.66 -16.88 6.32
N PRO A 49 10.17 -16.09 7.30
CA PRO A 49 8.91 -15.37 7.17
C PRO A 49 9.07 -14.20 6.19
N LYS A 50 8.19 -14.16 5.20
CA LYS A 50 8.07 -13.08 4.21
C LYS A 50 6.63 -12.54 4.23
N LEU A 51 6.50 -11.22 4.31
CA LEU A 51 5.21 -10.53 4.21
C LEU A 51 4.88 -10.28 2.74
N TYR A 52 3.72 -10.77 2.30
CA TYR A 52 3.21 -10.51 0.95
C TYR A 52 2.09 -9.47 1.04
N LEU A 53 2.24 -8.33 0.37
CA LEU A 53 1.26 -7.26 0.46
C LEU A 53 0.09 -7.52 -0.48
N ALA A 54 -1.13 -7.41 0.04
CA ALA A 54 -2.33 -7.51 -0.78
C ALA A 54 -2.54 -6.20 -1.56
N ASN A 55 -2.97 -6.30 -2.82
CA ASN A 55 -3.29 -5.13 -3.66
C ASN A 55 -4.34 -4.19 -3.03
N ARG A 56 -5.21 -4.73 -2.17
CA ARG A 56 -6.21 -3.96 -1.42
C ARG A 56 -5.65 -3.23 -0.19
N ASP A 57 -4.59 -3.76 0.41
CA ASP A 57 -3.82 -3.07 1.46
C ASP A 57 -2.92 -2.00 0.83
N ALA A 58 -2.55 -2.21 -0.44
CA ALA A 58 -2.03 -1.21 -1.35
C ALA A 58 -3.15 -0.46 -2.11
N SER A 59 -4.41 -0.50 -1.62
CA SER A 59 -5.44 0.36 -2.21
C SER A 59 -4.93 1.79 -2.13
N PRO A 60 -5.15 2.60 -3.18
CA PRO A 60 -4.98 4.04 -3.02
C PRO A 60 -5.80 4.39 -1.79
N VAL A 61 -5.20 5.16 -0.86
CA VAL A 61 -5.90 5.82 0.24
C VAL A 61 -7.32 6.06 -0.24
N SER A 62 -8.29 5.35 0.34
CA SER A 62 -9.68 5.49 -0.08
C SER A 62 -9.94 6.98 0.02
N LEU A 63 -9.99 7.64 -1.14
CA LEU A 63 -10.01 9.08 -1.30
C LEU A 63 -11.34 9.46 -0.68
N GLY A 64 -11.33 9.80 0.61
CA GLY A 64 -12.53 9.94 1.39
C GLY A 64 -13.38 11.00 0.72
N GLY A 65 -14.59 10.66 0.27
CA GLY A 65 -15.56 11.62 -0.24
C GLY A 65 -15.34 12.15 -1.66
N SER A 66 -15.76 13.40 -1.88
CA SER A 66 -15.90 14.05 -3.19
C SER A 66 -14.57 14.31 -3.92
N LEU A 67 -14.58 14.26 -5.25
CA LEU A 67 -13.43 14.55 -6.12
C LEU A 67 -13.54 15.93 -6.77
N ILE A 68 -12.49 16.74 -6.64
CA ILE A 68 -12.25 17.97 -7.41
C ILE A 68 -11.07 17.70 -8.34
N SER A 69 -11.30 17.74 -9.66
CA SER A 69 -10.28 17.47 -10.67
C SER A 69 -10.21 18.60 -11.69
N ALA A 70 -9.02 19.12 -11.94
CA ALA A 70 -8.79 20.19 -12.91
C ALA A 70 -7.37 20.14 -13.51
N ASN A 71 -7.13 20.88 -14.59
CA ASN A 71 -5.76 21.12 -15.08
C ASN A 71 -4.98 22.07 -14.16
N THR A 72 -5.68 23.03 -13.56
CA THR A 72 -5.14 23.98 -12.60
C THR A 72 -6.12 24.12 -11.45
N ILE A 73 -5.65 23.97 -10.21
CA ILE A 73 -6.38 24.29 -8.98
C ILE A 73 -5.65 25.46 -8.32
N GLU A 74 -6.36 26.56 -8.09
CA GLU A 74 -5.83 27.73 -7.39
C GLU A 74 -6.87 28.21 -6.38
N LEU A 75 -6.57 28.05 -5.09
CA LEU A 75 -7.45 28.44 -3.98
C LEU A 75 -6.73 29.49 -3.11
N HIS A 76 -7.40 30.61 -2.88
CA HIS A 76 -6.93 31.67 -1.99
C HIS A 76 -8.00 31.92 -0.93
N SER A 77 -7.63 31.81 0.35
CA SER A 77 -8.56 31.95 1.46
C SER A 77 -7.90 32.62 2.65
N ASP A 78 -8.50 33.70 3.15
CA ASP A 78 -8.05 34.32 4.41
C ASP A 78 -8.40 33.46 5.63
N HIS A 79 -9.23 32.43 5.47
CA HIS A 79 -9.66 31.49 6.50
C HIS A 79 -9.03 30.09 6.30
N PRO A 80 -9.06 29.21 7.32
CA PRO A 80 -8.58 27.84 7.16
C PRO A 80 -9.29 27.11 6.01
N LEU A 81 -8.51 26.49 5.13
CA LEU A 81 -9.01 25.56 4.12
C LEU A 81 -9.16 24.18 4.75
N LYS A 82 -10.35 23.58 4.64
CA LYS A 82 -10.61 22.21 5.10
C LYS A 82 -10.84 21.31 3.90
N ASN A 83 -9.92 20.39 3.65
CA ASN A 83 -10.10 19.35 2.66
C ASN A 83 -10.44 18.03 3.34
N ALA A 84 -11.66 17.53 3.12
CA ALA A 84 -12.05 16.18 3.52
C ALA A 84 -12.34 15.28 2.31
N GLY A 85 -12.00 15.77 1.10
CA GLY A 85 -12.20 15.16 -0.21
C GLY A 85 -10.87 14.87 -0.91
N THR A 86 -10.89 14.70 -2.22
CA THR A 86 -9.67 14.63 -3.02
C THR A 86 -9.58 15.75 -4.04
N MET A 87 -8.44 16.43 -4.04
CA MET A 87 -8.07 17.42 -5.05
C MET A 87 -6.95 16.85 -5.90
N ILE A 88 -7.14 16.82 -7.22
CA ILE A 88 -6.10 16.37 -8.16
C ILE A 88 -5.96 17.41 -9.26
N SER A 89 -4.72 17.88 -9.47
CA SER A 89 -4.36 18.74 -10.59
C SER A 89 -3.44 18.00 -11.57
N ARG A 90 -3.69 18.15 -12.87
CA ARG A 90 -2.75 17.64 -13.91
C ARG A 90 -1.57 18.56 -14.17
N GLY A 91 -1.72 19.86 -13.94
CA GLY A 91 -0.72 20.88 -14.26
C GLY A 91 -0.22 21.58 -13.01
N LYS A 92 -1.04 22.47 -12.44
CA LYS A 92 -0.66 23.31 -11.29
C LYS A 92 -1.65 23.17 -10.13
N MET A 93 -1.14 23.05 -8.92
CA MET A 93 -1.92 23.20 -7.68
C MET A 93 -1.28 24.28 -6.82
N ALA A 94 -2.04 25.33 -6.51
CA ALA A 94 -1.63 26.40 -5.60
C ALA A 94 -2.73 26.64 -4.55
N LEU A 95 -2.36 26.57 -3.28
CA LEU A 95 -3.26 26.71 -2.15
C LEU A 95 -2.66 27.73 -1.19
N THR A 96 -3.30 28.89 -1.09
CA THR A 96 -2.90 29.97 -0.18
C THR A 96 -3.96 30.11 0.90
N ALA A 97 -3.59 29.82 2.14
CA ALA A 97 -4.46 30.05 3.28
C ALA A 97 -3.69 30.22 4.58
N ARG A 98 -4.35 30.77 5.60
CA ARG A 98 -3.80 30.85 6.96
C ARG A 98 -3.46 29.47 7.53
N ASN A 99 -4.27 28.47 7.21
CA ASN A 99 -4.07 27.08 7.57
C ASN A 99 -4.72 26.16 6.54
N ILE A 100 -4.15 24.98 6.28
CA ILE A 100 -4.74 23.95 5.43
C ILE A 100 -4.88 22.68 6.29
N ASP A 101 -6.12 22.30 6.56
CA ASP A 101 -6.49 21.11 7.33
C ASP A 101 -6.96 20.02 6.36
N ASN A 102 -6.10 19.04 6.11
CA ASN A 102 -6.40 17.89 5.24
C ASN A 102 -6.91 16.70 6.07
N GLN A 103 -8.22 16.61 6.23
CA GLN A 103 -8.91 15.63 7.05
C GLN A 103 -9.24 14.38 6.24
N ARG A 104 -8.27 13.46 6.14
CA ARG A 104 -8.41 12.14 5.46
C ARG A 104 -8.63 12.25 3.94
N GLY A 105 -8.36 13.41 3.36
CA GLY A 105 -8.36 13.67 1.93
C GLY A 105 -6.98 13.56 1.30
N ALA A 106 -6.92 13.70 -0.03
CA ALA A 106 -5.66 13.86 -0.77
C ALA A 106 -5.64 15.24 -1.45
N ILE A 107 -4.45 15.85 -1.45
CA ILE A 107 -4.14 17.12 -2.09
C ILE A 107 -2.90 16.87 -2.93
#